data_AF-A0A6B0WKN8-F1
#
_entry.id   AF-A0A6B0WKN8-F1
#
_cell.length_a   1.000
_cell.length_b   1.000
_cell.length_c   1.000
_cell.angle_alpha   90.00
_cell.angle_beta   90.00
_cell.angle_gamma   90.00
#
_symmetry.space_group_name_H-M   'P 1'
#
loop_
_entity.id
_entity.type
_entity.pdbx_description
1 polymer ?
#
loop_
_entity_poly.entity_id
_entity_poly.type
_entity_poly.pdbx_seq_one_letter_code
_entity_poly.pdbx_strand_id
1 'polypeptide(L)'
;MEADHRLGDRLLYYRDPMMRGDDVAELQRRLGQLGFDPHWVDGILGPRTHKAIQQFQQNAGLPDDGVIGRSTIDALDRLTSRTTGQLTIAEVREHERLRHQPNRVEGKRIVVGDTGELPVIAQAIARRLRQVGADVLSFSTPDLGHQARTSNQWNGDIYLGVTLASDNFAVSYFAMSGFESVGGRALAQRCSAALAPWLAEPAPTTPMRLSILRETRMPAVWCRIGPGSTVVPRAPHIARALADAIGDWCLDPGFQ
;
A
#
# COMPACT_ATOMS: atom_id res chain seq x y z
N MET A 1 -0.31 11.47 15.87
CA MET A 1 -1.12 10.88 14.79
C MET A 1 -0.68 11.53 13.48
N GLU A 2 0.20 10.88 12.71
CA GLU A 2 0.62 11.38 11.38
C GLU A 2 -0.49 11.22 10.31
N ALA A 3 -1.61 10.59 10.69
CA ALA A 3 -2.74 10.22 9.84
C ALA A 3 -3.89 11.26 9.77
N ASP A 4 -3.72 12.44 10.38
CA ASP A 4 -4.80 13.45 10.49
C ASP A 4 -4.48 14.81 9.86
N HIS A 5 -3.26 15.02 9.36
CA HIS A 5 -2.91 16.30 8.72
C HIS A 5 -3.46 16.39 7.30
N ARG A 6 -4.16 17.48 7.01
CA ARG A 6 -4.59 17.86 5.66
C ARG A 6 -3.56 18.81 5.03
N LEU A 7 -3.48 18.78 3.71
CA LEU A 7 -2.62 19.69 2.97
C LEU A 7 -3.02 21.14 3.29
N GLY A 8 -2.10 21.91 3.86
CA GLY A 8 -2.32 23.27 4.32
C GLY A 8 -2.43 23.45 5.84
N ASP A 9 -2.55 22.38 6.61
CA ASP A 9 -2.55 22.45 8.08
C ASP A 9 -1.17 22.86 8.64
N ARG A 10 -0.10 22.59 7.86
CA ARG A 10 1.29 22.93 8.20
C ARG A 10 2.11 23.17 6.94
N LEU A 11 3.23 23.88 7.10
CA LEU A 11 4.24 24.03 6.05
C LEU A 11 4.93 22.68 5.81
N LEU A 12 4.96 22.24 4.55
CA LEU A 12 5.74 21.07 4.13
C LEU A 12 7.05 21.53 3.50
N TYR A 13 8.15 20.89 3.86
CA TYR A 13 9.48 21.15 3.29
C TYR A 13 10.38 19.94 3.50
N TYR A 14 11.41 19.82 2.66
CA TYR A 14 12.37 18.73 2.76
C TYR A 14 13.32 18.94 3.94
N ARG A 15 13.41 17.94 4.83
CA ARG A 15 14.20 17.97 6.07
C ARG A 15 14.58 16.56 6.53
N ASP A 16 15.45 16.49 7.52
CA ASP A 16 15.76 15.27 8.26
C ASP A 16 15.26 15.38 9.73
N PRO A 17 14.50 14.41 10.26
CA PRO A 17 13.85 13.31 9.54
C PRO A 17 12.80 13.83 8.54
N MET A 18 12.61 13.08 7.45
CA MET A 18 11.66 13.42 6.37
C MET A 18 10.24 13.60 6.92
N MET A 19 9.54 14.60 6.39
CA MET A 19 8.13 14.82 6.72
C MET A 19 7.27 13.67 6.19
N ARG A 20 6.30 13.26 7.01
CA ARG A 20 5.36 12.18 6.68
C ARG A 20 3.94 12.55 7.04
N GLY A 21 3.00 11.99 6.28
CA GLY A 21 1.57 12.11 6.57
C GLY A 21 0.69 12.07 5.33
N ASP A 22 -0.61 12.14 5.56
CA ASP A 22 -1.61 12.14 4.48
C ASP A 22 -1.61 13.44 3.68
N ASP A 23 -1.19 14.55 4.30
CA ASP A 23 -0.92 15.83 3.63
C ASP A 23 0.19 15.70 2.57
N VAL A 24 1.26 14.97 2.89
CA VAL A 24 2.34 14.66 1.96
C VAL A 24 1.85 13.74 0.84
N ALA A 25 1.06 12.72 1.17
CA ALA A 25 0.50 11.81 0.16
C ALA A 25 -0.43 12.56 -0.80
N GLU A 26 -1.25 13.47 -0.28
CA GLU A 26 -2.13 14.31 -1.10
C GLU A 26 -1.33 15.25 -2.00
N LEU A 27 -0.24 15.83 -1.51
CA LEU A 27 0.69 16.61 -2.33
C LEU A 27 1.29 15.77 -3.47
N GLN A 28 1.84 14.58 -3.16
CA GLN A 28 2.41 13.68 -4.16
C GLN A 28 1.38 13.33 -5.23
N ARG A 29 0.17 12.96 -4.82
CA ARG A 29 -0.92 12.65 -5.75
C ARG A 29 -1.21 13.81 -6.70
N ARG A 30 -1.37 15.03 -6.17
CA ARG A 30 -1.63 16.23 -6.98
C ARG A 30 -0.50 16.57 -7.94
N LEU A 31 0.75 16.47 -7.49
CA LEU A 31 1.92 16.64 -8.35
C LEU A 31 1.91 15.62 -9.50
N GLY A 32 1.62 14.35 -9.18
CA GLY A 32 1.49 13.27 -10.15
C GLY A 32 0.39 13.49 -11.18
N GLN A 33 -0.75 14.04 -10.78
CA GLN A 33 -1.85 14.42 -11.70
C GLN A 33 -1.45 15.54 -12.65
N LEU A 34 -0.59 16.46 -12.19
CA LEU A 34 -0.09 17.56 -13.00
C LEU A 34 1.13 17.18 -13.86
N GLY A 35 1.51 15.90 -13.88
CA GLY A 35 2.61 15.38 -14.69
C GLY A 35 4.01 15.54 -14.07
N PHE A 36 4.11 15.95 -12.82
CA PHE A 36 5.39 15.95 -12.08
C PHE A 36 5.61 14.58 -11.42
N ASP A 37 6.85 14.10 -11.33
CA ASP A 37 7.17 12.76 -10.80
C ASP A 37 7.67 12.82 -9.34
N PRO A 38 6.77 12.74 -8.33
CA PRO A 38 7.16 12.63 -6.93
C PRO A 38 7.62 11.21 -6.54
N HIS A 39 7.75 10.30 -7.50
CA HIS A 39 7.91 8.87 -7.30
C HIS A 39 6.61 8.17 -6.87
N TRP A 40 6.44 7.80 -5.60
CA TRP A 40 5.26 7.07 -5.10
C TRP A 40 4.34 8.01 -4.30
N VAL A 41 3.08 7.60 -4.11
CA VAL A 41 2.14 8.24 -3.18
C VAL A 41 2.26 7.56 -1.81
N ASP A 42 3.46 7.62 -1.22
CA ASP A 42 3.81 6.92 0.03
C ASP A 42 3.64 7.79 1.28
N GLY A 43 3.30 9.07 1.09
CA GLY A 43 3.19 10.04 2.16
C GLY A 43 4.52 10.41 2.80
N ILE A 44 5.65 10.22 2.09
CA ILE A 44 6.99 10.58 2.55
C ILE A 44 7.60 11.66 1.65
N LEU A 45 7.96 12.80 2.24
CA LEU A 45 8.57 13.91 1.50
C LEU A 45 10.07 13.64 1.34
N GLY A 46 10.40 12.78 0.39
CA GLY A 46 11.77 12.43 0.01
C GLY A 46 12.36 13.32 -1.09
N PRO A 47 13.61 13.07 -1.51
CA PRO A 47 14.32 13.86 -2.52
C PRO A 47 13.57 13.99 -3.86
N ARG A 48 12.88 12.93 -4.30
CA ARG A 48 12.10 12.96 -5.56
C ARG A 48 10.85 13.83 -5.42
N THR A 49 10.12 13.70 -4.31
CA THR A 49 9.00 14.59 -3.99
C THR A 49 9.46 16.05 -3.96
N HIS A 50 10.58 16.35 -3.28
CA HIS A 50 11.16 17.69 -3.23
C HIS A 50 11.50 18.23 -4.62
N LYS A 51 12.15 17.44 -5.48
CA LYS A 51 12.43 17.84 -6.85
C LYS A 51 11.16 18.12 -7.66
N ALA A 52 10.13 17.28 -7.51
CA ALA A 52 8.84 17.48 -8.17
C ALA A 52 8.14 18.77 -7.70
N ILE A 53 8.25 19.11 -6.42
CA ILE A 53 7.77 20.37 -5.86
C ILE A 53 8.47 21.56 -6.53
N GLN A 54 9.80 21.55 -6.61
CA GLN A 54 10.56 22.67 -7.19
C GLN A 54 10.21 22.86 -8.68
N GLN A 55 10.10 21.77 -9.43
CA GLN A 55 9.66 21.81 -10.83
C GLN A 55 8.24 22.37 -10.97
N PHE A 56 7.33 21.98 -10.08
CA PHE A 56 5.98 22.53 -10.04
C PHE A 56 6.00 24.03 -9.74
N GLN A 57 6.72 24.46 -8.71
CA GLN A 57 6.83 25.87 -8.34
C GLN A 57 7.38 26.70 -9.51
N GLN A 58 8.46 26.24 -10.15
CA GLN A 58 9.05 26.88 -11.32
C GLN A 58 8.02 27.02 -12.46
N ASN A 59 7.31 25.94 -12.80
CA ASN A 59 6.29 25.94 -13.86
C ASN A 59 5.06 26.80 -13.51
N ALA A 60 4.76 26.96 -12.22
CA ALA A 60 3.67 27.80 -11.73
C ALA A 60 4.05 29.27 -11.55
N GLY A 61 5.32 29.65 -11.82
CA GLY A 61 5.82 31.02 -11.62
C GLY A 61 5.99 31.41 -10.15
N LEU A 62 6.20 30.43 -9.27
CA LEU A 62 6.47 30.61 -7.84
C LEU A 62 7.98 30.51 -7.54
N PRO A 63 8.45 31.02 -6.39
CA PRO A 63 9.78 30.67 -5.89
C PRO A 63 9.94 29.15 -5.74
N ASP A 64 11.03 28.59 -6.24
CA ASP A 64 11.35 27.15 -6.26
C ASP A 64 12.10 26.68 -5.00
N ASP A 65 11.75 27.28 -3.86
CA ASP A 65 12.34 27.01 -2.54
C ASP A 65 12.00 25.60 -1.98
N GLY A 66 11.09 24.88 -2.63
CA GLY A 66 10.62 23.58 -2.20
C GLY A 66 9.76 23.60 -0.93
N VAL A 67 9.27 24.77 -0.53
CA VAL A 67 8.39 24.98 0.64
C VAL A 67 6.94 25.10 0.18
N ILE A 68 6.07 24.29 0.79
CA ILE A 68 4.65 24.25 0.45
C ILE A 68 3.93 25.15 1.44
N GLY A 69 3.92 26.44 1.07
CA GLY A 69 3.11 27.46 1.71
C GLY A 69 1.77 27.66 1.02
N ARG A 70 1.03 28.69 1.46
CA ARG A 70 -0.30 29.04 0.95
C ARG A 70 -0.32 29.24 -0.58
N SER A 71 0.68 29.95 -1.12
CA SER A 71 0.80 30.22 -2.56
C SER A 71 0.92 28.94 -3.39
N THR A 72 1.76 28.00 -2.95
CA THR A 72 1.94 26.68 -3.60
C THR A 72 0.63 25.88 -3.57
N ILE A 73 -0.10 25.91 -2.45
CA ILE A 73 -1.38 25.20 -2.31
C ILE A 73 -2.45 25.81 -3.22
N ASP A 74 -2.60 27.14 -3.22
CA ASP A 74 -3.57 27.82 -4.07
C ASP A 74 -3.29 27.56 -5.57
N ALA A 75 -2.01 27.46 -5.96
CA ALA A 75 -1.61 27.07 -7.31
C ALA A 75 -1.97 25.60 -7.63
N LEU A 76 -1.73 24.67 -6.70
CA LEU A 76 -2.13 23.26 -6.86
C LEU A 76 -3.64 23.14 -7.07
N ASP A 77 -4.45 23.74 -6.21
CA ASP A 77 -5.93 23.68 -6.28
C ASP A 77 -6.46 24.17 -7.64
N ARG A 78 -5.92 25.27 -8.15
CA ARG A 78 -6.31 25.86 -9.44
C ARG A 78 -5.96 24.97 -10.63
N LEU A 79 -4.85 24.23 -10.57
CA LEU A 79 -4.37 23.41 -11.68
C LEU A 79 -4.93 21.99 -11.63
N THR A 80 -5.11 21.40 -10.45
CA THR A 80 -5.66 20.04 -10.31
C THR A 80 -7.14 19.98 -10.66
N SER A 81 -7.91 21.04 -10.38
CA SER A 81 -9.33 21.12 -10.76
C SER A 81 -9.58 21.03 -12.27
N ARG A 82 -8.55 21.31 -13.09
CA ARG A 82 -8.60 21.23 -14.56
C ARG A 82 -8.23 19.86 -15.12
N THR A 83 -7.73 18.95 -14.28
CA THR A 83 -7.06 17.69 -14.71
C THR A 83 -7.79 16.45 -14.18
N THR A 84 -9.04 16.59 -13.76
CA THR A 84 -9.85 15.51 -13.18
C THR A 84 -10.02 14.35 -14.17
N GLY A 85 -9.61 13.14 -13.76
CA GLY A 85 -9.78 11.91 -14.54
C GLY A 85 -8.53 11.37 -15.26
N GLN A 86 -7.39 12.06 -15.17
CA GLN A 86 -6.11 11.51 -15.65
C GLN A 86 -5.45 10.60 -14.61
N LEU A 87 -4.92 9.47 -15.07
CA LEU A 87 -4.08 8.59 -14.25
C LEU A 87 -2.82 9.34 -13.81
N THR A 88 -2.49 9.21 -12.53
CA THR A 88 -1.24 9.73 -11.96
C THR A 88 -0.04 8.92 -12.46
N ILE A 89 1.14 9.55 -12.44
CA ILE A 89 2.41 8.85 -12.72
C ILE A 89 2.63 7.64 -11.79
N ALA A 90 2.17 7.72 -10.54
CA ALA A 90 2.26 6.62 -9.58
C ALA A 90 1.38 5.43 -10.00
N GLU A 91 0.14 5.69 -10.43
CA GLU A 91 -0.75 4.65 -10.97
C GLU A 91 -0.14 4.03 -12.22
N VAL A 92 0.31 4.82 -13.18
CA VAL A 92 0.96 4.30 -14.41
C VAL A 92 2.14 3.41 -14.05
N ARG A 93 2.99 3.82 -13.10
CA ARG A 93 4.13 3.02 -12.66
C ARG A 93 3.70 1.70 -12.01
N GLU A 94 2.66 1.72 -11.19
CA GLU A 94 2.14 0.49 -10.59
C GLU A 94 1.65 -0.48 -11.67
N HIS A 95 0.88 0.00 -12.65
CA HIS A 95 0.39 -0.81 -13.76
C HIS A 95 1.55 -1.42 -14.57
N GLU A 96 2.54 -0.62 -14.95
CA GLU A 96 3.69 -1.09 -15.71
C GLU A 96 4.50 -2.12 -14.91
N ARG A 97 4.66 -1.92 -13.59
CA ARG A 97 5.35 -2.90 -12.73
C ARG A 97 4.62 -4.24 -12.68
N LEU A 98 3.29 -4.22 -12.60
CA LEU A 98 2.50 -5.44 -12.55
C LEU A 98 2.53 -6.17 -13.90
N ARG A 99 2.53 -5.44 -15.02
CA ARG A 99 2.56 -6.02 -16.39
C ARG A 99 3.87 -6.75 -16.70
N HIS A 100 4.99 -6.26 -16.18
CA HIS A 100 6.31 -6.81 -16.45
C HIS A 100 6.72 -7.93 -15.48
N GLN A 101 5.92 -8.22 -14.47
CA GLN A 101 6.25 -9.24 -13.48
C GLN A 101 5.97 -10.66 -14.02
N PRO A 102 6.73 -11.68 -13.56
CA PRO A 102 6.44 -13.07 -13.91
C PRO A 102 5.07 -13.51 -13.39
N ASN A 103 4.29 -14.17 -14.26
CA ASN A 103 2.98 -14.72 -13.91
C ASN A 103 3.10 -16.09 -13.21
N ARG A 104 3.76 -16.13 -12.04
CA ARG A 104 3.90 -17.33 -11.20
C ARG A 104 4.24 -16.96 -9.77
N VAL A 105 3.94 -17.83 -8.81
CA VAL A 105 4.31 -17.66 -7.40
C VAL A 105 5.75 -18.09 -7.10
N GLU A 106 6.28 -19.05 -7.87
CA GLU A 106 7.65 -19.54 -7.72
C GLU A 106 8.67 -18.43 -7.97
N GLY A 107 9.61 -18.24 -7.04
CA GLY A 107 10.61 -17.17 -7.04
C GLY A 107 10.07 -15.78 -6.68
N LYS A 108 8.77 -15.63 -6.37
CA LYS A 108 8.23 -14.36 -5.87
C LYS A 108 8.75 -14.07 -4.49
N ARG A 109 9.13 -12.82 -4.25
CA ARG A 109 9.54 -12.29 -2.96
C ARG A 109 8.32 -11.82 -2.18
N ILE A 110 7.73 -12.69 -1.38
CA ILE A 110 6.51 -12.38 -0.63
C ILE A 110 6.86 -12.03 0.81
N VAL A 111 6.35 -10.89 1.27
CA VAL A 111 6.44 -10.50 2.67
C VAL A 111 5.17 -10.91 3.40
N VAL A 112 5.33 -11.57 4.55
CA VAL A 112 4.23 -11.93 5.46
C VAL A 112 4.44 -11.20 6.79
N GLY A 113 3.52 -10.34 7.18
CA GLY A 113 3.63 -9.56 8.42
C GLY A 113 2.49 -9.80 9.39
N ASP A 114 2.75 -9.64 10.68
CA ASP A 114 1.72 -9.53 11.72
C ASP A 114 2.12 -8.55 12.83
N THR A 115 1.17 -8.19 13.71
CA THR A 115 1.37 -7.25 14.83
C THR A 115 1.92 -7.90 16.09
N GLY A 116 2.09 -9.22 16.11
CA GLY A 116 2.41 -10.04 17.28
C GLY A 116 1.19 -10.77 17.87
N GLU A 117 -0.02 -10.48 17.40
CA GLU A 117 -1.27 -11.04 17.94
C GLU A 117 -1.64 -12.41 17.34
N LEU A 118 -1.16 -12.74 16.13
CA LEU A 118 -1.47 -13.99 15.42
C LEU A 118 -0.24 -14.62 14.73
N PRO A 119 0.88 -14.85 15.45
CA PRO A 119 2.10 -15.36 14.83
C PRO A 119 1.93 -16.75 14.21
N VAL A 120 1.04 -17.59 14.77
CA VAL A 120 0.77 -18.94 14.25
C VAL A 120 0.22 -18.91 12.83
N ILE A 121 -0.65 -17.93 12.53
CA ILE A 121 -1.25 -17.80 11.18
C ILE A 121 -0.22 -17.26 10.20
N ALA A 122 0.51 -16.21 10.57
CA ALA A 122 1.57 -15.63 9.75
C ALA A 122 2.64 -16.69 9.40
N GLN A 123 3.06 -17.49 10.38
CA GLN A 123 4.00 -18.59 10.17
C GLN A 123 3.43 -19.70 9.28
N ALA A 124 2.16 -20.06 9.44
CA ALA A 124 1.50 -21.06 8.60
C ALA A 124 1.42 -20.59 7.14
N ILE A 125 1.06 -19.33 6.90
CA ILE A 125 1.05 -18.69 5.57
C ILE A 125 2.47 -18.72 4.98
N ALA A 126 3.46 -18.23 5.73
CA ALA A 126 4.84 -18.16 5.26
C ALA A 126 5.38 -19.55 4.88
N ARG A 127 5.11 -20.57 5.69
CA ARG A 127 5.48 -21.95 5.39
C ARG A 127 4.82 -22.46 4.12
N ARG A 128 3.52 -22.20 3.95
CA ARG A 128 2.77 -22.63 2.75
C ARG A 128 3.30 -21.96 1.48
N LEU A 129 3.60 -20.66 1.53
CA LEU A 129 4.18 -19.91 0.42
C LEU A 129 5.57 -20.45 0.03
N ARG A 130 6.42 -20.76 1.01
CA ARG A 130 7.71 -21.42 0.74
C ARG A 130 7.55 -22.79 0.09
N GLN A 131 6.53 -23.57 0.47
CA GLN A 131 6.25 -24.88 -0.14
C GLN A 131 5.85 -24.78 -1.62
N VAL A 132 5.25 -23.68 -2.05
CA VAL A 132 4.92 -23.42 -3.46
C VAL A 132 6.02 -22.65 -4.21
N GLY A 133 7.21 -22.53 -3.61
CA GLY A 133 8.41 -22.00 -4.24
C GLY A 133 8.62 -20.49 -4.12
N ALA A 134 7.87 -19.78 -3.28
CA ALA A 134 8.12 -18.36 -3.03
C ALA A 134 9.30 -18.14 -2.07
N ASP A 135 10.04 -17.06 -2.29
CA ASP A 135 10.98 -16.51 -1.32
C ASP A 135 10.18 -15.70 -0.30
N VAL A 136 10.26 -16.05 1.00
CA VAL A 136 9.39 -15.45 2.02
C VAL A 136 10.17 -14.80 3.16
N LEU A 137 9.96 -13.50 3.32
CA LEU A 137 10.35 -12.72 4.50
C LEU A 137 9.16 -12.60 5.46
N SER A 138 9.38 -12.80 6.75
CA SER A 138 8.32 -12.76 7.76
C SER A 138 8.61 -11.76 8.88
N PHE A 139 7.58 -11.02 9.31
CA PHE A 139 7.65 -10.06 10.42
C PHE A 139 6.59 -10.35 11.47
N SER A 140 6.94 -10.15 12.74
CA SER A 140 6.01 -10.20 13.88
C SER A 140 6.33 -9.00 14.78
N THR A 141 5.85 -7.82 14.41
CA THR A 141 6.13 -6.56 15.12
C THR A 141 4.99 -5.55 14.92
N PRO A 142 4.60 -4.78 15.95
CA PRO A 142 3.55 -3.76 15.80
C PRO A 142 4.00 -2.53 14.98
N ASP A 143 5.32 -2.35 14.73
CA ASP A 143 5.81 -1.22 13.91
C ASP A 143 5.63 -1.47 12.41
N LEU A 144 4.45 -1.10 11.92
CA LEU A 144 4.05 -1.19 10.51
C LEU A 144 4.96 -0.37 9.57
N GLY A 145 5.50 0.75 10.02
CA GLY A 145 6.41 1.57 9.21
C GLY A 145 7.77 0.89 9.05
N HIS A 146 8.29 0.24 10.10
CA HIS A 146 9.49 -0.59 10.01
C HIS A 146 9.27 -1.76 9.05
N GLN A 147 8.14 -2.47 9.15
CA GLN A 147 7.81 -3.54 8.21
C GLN A 147 7.83 -3.04 6.76
N ALA A 148 7.23 -1.88 6.46
CA ALA A 148 7.21 -1.30 5.12
C ALA A 148 8.63 -1.01 4.59
N ARG A 149 9.46 -0.34 5.40
CA ARG A 149 10.85 0.00 5.02
C ARG A 149 11.68 -1.24 4.73
N THR A 150 11.62 -2.25 5.60
CA THR A 150 12.38 -3.48 5.41
C THR A 150 11.86 -4.28 4.22
N SER A 151 10.55 -4.31 3.99
CA SER A 151 9.93 -4.92 2.80
C SER A 151 10.44 -4.29 1.51
N ASN A 152 10.51 -2.96 1.47
CA ASN A 152 11.02 -2.21 0.33
C ASN A 152 12.52 -2.45 0.10
N GLN A 153 13.33 -2.47 1.16
CA GLN A 153 14.77 -2.74 1.07
C GLN A 153 15.07 -4.15 0.57
N TRP A 154 14.22 -5.11 0.92
CA TRP A 154 14.32 -6.49 0.44
C TRP A 154 13.77 -6.68 -0.98
N ASN A 155 13.23 -5.62 -1.59
CA ASN A 155 12.65 -5.66 -2.94
C ASN A 155 11.51 -6.68 -3.05
N GLY A 156 10.59 -6.70 -2.07
CA GLY A 156 9.45 -7.61 -2.12
C GLY A 156 8.50 -7.32 -3.29
N ASP A 157 7.85 -8.37 -3.78
CA ASP A 157 6.88 -8.32 -4.88
C ASP A 157 5.45 -8.11 -4.37
N ILE A 158 5.13 -8.68 -3.20
CA ILE A 158 3.79 -8.67 -2.56
C ILE A 158 3.97 -8.55 -1.05
N TYR A 159 3.06 -7.82 -0.39
CA TYR A 159 2.94 -7.81 1.07
C TYR A 159 1.57 -8.36 1.51
N LEU A 160 1.58 -9.34 2.41
CA LEU A 160 0.39 -9.90 3.07
C LEU A 160 0.53 -9.75 4.58
N GLY A 161 -0.26 -8.84 5.16
CA GLY A 161 -0.33 -8.67 6.60
C GLY A 161 -1.54 -9.38 7.20
N VAL A 162 -1.41 -9.90 8.42
CA VAL A 162 -2.51 -10.46 9.20
C VAL A 162 -2.54 -9.86 10.60
N THR A 163 -3.74 -9.67 11.15
CA THR A 163 -3.94 -9.26 12.54
C THR A 163 -5.23 -9.86 13.09
N LEU A 164 -5.32 -9.99 14.41
CA LEU A 164 -6.54 -10.45 15.04
C LEU A 164 -7.66 -9.42 14.90
N ALA A 165 -8.87 -9.90 14.67
CA ALA A 165 -10.10 -9.13 14.75
C ALA A 165 -10.97 -9.68 15.88
N SER A 166 -11.74 -8.81 16.53
CA SER A 166 -12.79 -9.22 17.48
C SER A 166 -14.13 -9.52 16.78
N ASP A 167 -14.26 -9.09 15.54
CA ASP A 167 -15.46 -9.08 14.71
C ASP A 167 -15.26 -9.85 13.39
N ASN A 168 -16.10 -9.56 12.40
CA ASN A 168 -15.98 -10.13 11.06
C ASN A 168 -14.60 -9.82 10.45
N PHE A 169 -14.10 -10.76 9.66
CA PHE A 169 -12.85 -10.53 8.96
C PHE A 169 -13.01 -9.40 7.92
N ALA A 170 -11.91 -8.70 7.63
CA ALA A 170 -11.85 -7.68 6.59
C ALA A 170 -10.48 -7.72 5.93
N VAL A 171 -10.45 -7.50 4.62
CA VAL A 171 -9.20 -7.40 3.86
C VAL A 171 -9.08 -6.00 3.31
N SER A 172 -8.02 -5.31 3.71
CA SER A 172 -7.80 -3.92 3.36
C SER A 172 -6.65 -3.75 2.38
N TYR A 173 -6.73 -2.71 1.55
CA TYR A 173 -5.71 -2.31 0.58
C TYR A 173 -5.50 -0.80 0.63
N PHE A 174 -4.45 -0.31 -0.03
CA PHE A 174 -4.16 1.13 -0.04
C PHE A 174 -5.10 1.88 -0.99
N ALA A 175 -5.83 2.85 -0.42
CA ALA A 175 -6.57 3.83 -1.19
C ALA A 175 -6.69 5.14 -0.41
N MET A 176 -6.75 6.23 -1.16
CA MET A 176 -7.03 7.57 -0.66
C MET A 176 -7.84 8.35 -1.70
N SER A 177 -8.26 9.57 -1.37
CA SER A 177 -9.00 10.40 -2.31
C SER A 177 -8.24 10.55 -3.63
N GLY A 178 -8.81 10.06 -4.74
CA GLY A 178 -8.22 10.16 -6.08
C GLY A 178 -6.97 9.32 -6.34
N PHE A 179 -6.66 8.32 -5.50
CA PHE A 179 -5.63 7.31 -5.77
C PHE A 179 -6.02 5.97 -5.16
N GLU A 180 -5.86 4.89 -5.92
CA GLU A 180 -6.12 3.53 -5.46
C GLU A 180 -5.06 2.57 -5.98
N SER A 181 -4.52 1.71 -5.11
CA SER A 181 -3.64 0.62 -5.55
C SER A 181 -4.48 -0.44 -6.25
N VAL A 182 -4.43 -0.47 -7.58
CA VAL A 182 -5.17 -1.42 -8.41
C VAL A 182 -4.73 -2.86 -8.10
N GLY A 183 -3.42 -3.10 -7.98
CA GLY A 183 -2.89 -4.42 -7.63
C GLY A 183 -3.30 -4.84 -6.22
N GLY A 184 -3.25 -3.91 -5.26
CA GLY A 184 -3.67 -4.15 -3.88
C GLY A 184 -5.15 -4.46 -3.77
N ARG A 185 -6.01 -3.73 -4.50
CA ARG A 185 -7.46 -3.97 -4.57
C ARG A 185 -7.76 -5.35 -5.13
N ALA A 186 -7.18 -5.70 -6.28
CA ALA A 186 -7.37 -7.01 -6.89
C ALA A 186 -6.90 -8.16 -5.98
N LEU A 187 -5.75 -7.99 -5.32
CA LEU A 187 -5.25 -8.94 -4.33
C LEU A 187 -6.20 -9.06 -3.13
N ALA A 188 -6.71 -7.93 -2.61
CA ALA A 188 -7.63 -7.91 -1.48
C ALA A 188 -8.93 -8.65 -1.79
N GLN A 189 -9.46 -8.49 -3.01
CA GLN A 189 -10.68 -9.17 -3.45
C GLN A 189 -10.48 -10.69 -3.47
N ARG A 190 -9.35 -11.17 -4.01
CA ARG A 190 -9.00 -12.60 -4.05
C ARG A 190 -8.79 -13.16 -2.64
N CYS A 191 -8.06 -12.46 -1.79
CA CYS A 191 -7.88 -12.85 -0.40
C CYS A 191 -9.21 -12.90 0.36
N SER A 192 -10.10 -11.91 0.16
CA SER A 192 -11.41 -11.90 0.82
C SER A 192 -12.27 -13.09 0.40
N ALA A 193 -12.36 -13.35 -0.92
CA ALA A 193 -13.09 -14.49 -1.46
C ALA A 193 -12.53 -15.84 -0.96
N ALA A 194 -11.21 -15.97 -0.87
CA ALA A 194 -10.56 -17.19 -0.37
C ALA A 194 -10.77 -17.42 1.13
N LEU A 195 -10.90 -16.35 1.92
CA LEU A 195 -11.13 -16.43 3.36
C LEU A 195 -12.58 -16.73 3.74
N ALA A 196 -13.55 -16.29 2.93
CA ALA A 196 -14.98 -16.40 3.26
C ALA A 196 -15.41 -17.82 3.69
N PRO A 197 -15.10 -18.92 2.96
CA PRO A 197 -15.52 -20.26 3.36
C PRO A 197 -15.04 -20.71 4.74
N TRP A 198 -13.99 -20.08 5.28
CA TRP A 198 -13.35 -20.47 6.53
C TRP A 198 -13.70 -19.57 7.72
N LEU A 199 -14.17 -18.36 7.47
CA LEU A 199 -14.34 -17.34 8.51
C LEU A 199 -15.78 -16.88 8.67
N ALA A 200 -16.48 -16.50 7.59
CA ALA A 200 -17.87 -15.99 7.62
C ALA A 200 -18.42 -15.73 6.20
N GLU A 201 -19.56 -15.03 6.10
CA GLU A 201 -20.04 -14.40 4.86
C GLU A 201 -18.97 -13.50 4.20
N PRO A 202 -18.97 -13.33 2.86
CA PRO A 202 -17.96 -12.54 2.16
C PRO A 202 -17.86 -11.11 2.69
N ALA A 203 -16.68 -10.73 3.18
CA ALA A 203 -16.43 -9.37 3.63
C ALA A 203 -16.10 -8.46 2.43
N PRO A 204 -16.72 -7.28 2.32
CA PRO A 204 -16.26 -6.28 1.35
C PRO A 204 -14.82 -5.88 1.67
N THR A 205 -14.02 -5.65 0.63
CA THR A 205 -12.65 -5.16 0.81
C THR A 205 -12.65 -3.70 1.24
N THR A 206 -11.83 -3.35 2.23
CA THR A 206 -11.88 -2.03 2.86
C THR A 206 -10.72 -1.14 2.38
N PRO A 207 -10.99 0.02 1.76
CA PRO A 207 -9.93 0.99 1.47
C PRO A 207 -9.35 1.55 2.78
N MET A 208 -8.02 1.57 2.91
CA MET A 208 -7.34 2.09 4.11
C MET A 208 -6.06 2.85 3.78
N ARG A 209 -5.58 3.63 4.77
CA ARG A 209 -4.35 4.45 4.71
C ARG A 209 -3.33 4.02 5.78
N LEU A 210 -3.29 2.73 6.13
CA LEU A 210 -2.32 2.21 7.09
C LEU A 210 -0.89 2.43 6.57
N SER A 211 0.05 2.76 7.46
CA SER A 211 1.46 2.97 7.08
C SER A 211 2.03 1.82 6.26
N ILE A 212 1.74 0.57 6.62
CA ILE A 212 2.23 -0.58 5.85
C ILE A 212 1.66 -0.64 4.43
N LEU A 213 0.40 -0.25 4.23
CA LEU A 213 -0.25 -0.27 2.93
C LEU A 213 0.22 0.90 2.06
N ARG A 214 0.41 2.07 2.68
CA ARG A 214 0.81 3.31 2.01
C ARG A 214 2.29 3.36 1.68
N GLU A 215 3.16 2.94 2.60
CA GLU A 215 4.62 3.12 2.49
C GLU A 215 5.30 1.96 1.73
N THR A 216 4.59 0.88 1.44
CA THR A 216 5.13 -0.24 0.63
C THR A 216 5.13 0.10 -0.86
N ARG A 217 6.14 -0.40 -1.57
CA ARG A 217 6.29 -0.27 -3.03
C ARG A 217 5.80 -1.51 -3.79
N MET A 218 5.10 -2.39 -3.08
CA MET A 218 4.48 -3.61 -3.56
C MET A 218 2.96 -3.56 -3.38
N PRO A 219 2.17 -4.36 -4.12
CA PRO A 219 0.76 -4.51 -3.80
C PRO A 219 0.69 -5.13 -2.40
N ALA A 220 -0.08 -4.48 -1.55
CA ALA A 220 -0.13 -4.79 -0.14
C ALA A 220 -1.56 -4.98 0.31
N VAL A 221 -1.79 -6.01 1.11
CA VAL A 221 -3.06 -6.26 1.78
C VAL A 221 -2.88 -6.47 3.27
N TRP A 222 -3.89 -6.06 4.03
CA TRP A 222 -3.93 -6.20 5.48
C TRP A 222 -5.22 -6.93 5.87
N CYS A 223 -5.08 -8.18 6.30
CA CYS A 223 -6.18 -9.06 6.68
C CYS A 223 -6.41 -8.99 8.19
N ARG A 224 -7.50 -8.34 8.60
CA ARG A 224 -8.05 -8.50 9.93
C ARG A 224 -8.86 -9.79 9.96
N ILE A 225 -8.47 -10.78 10.75
CA ILE A 225 -9.13 -12.09 10.81
C ILE A 225 -9.50 -12.44 12.24
N GLY A 226 -10.73 -12.91 12.44
CA GLY A 226 -11.24 -13.17 13.78
C GLY A 226 -12.63 -13.82 13.77
N PRO A 227 -13.12 -14.19 14.97
CA PRO A 227 -12.41 -14.17 16.25
C PRO A 227 -11.36 -15.30 16.35
N GLY A 228 -10.41 -15.18 17.26
CA GLY A 228 -9.28 -16.12 17.41
C GLY A 228 -9.71 -17.59 17.65
N SER A 229 -10.82 -17.79 18.35
CA SER A 229 -11.44 -19.10 18.57
C SER A 229 -11.87 -19.80 17.27
N THR A 230 -12.15 -19.03 16.22
CA THR A 230 -12.52 -19.53 14.90
C THR A 230 -11.29 -19.70 14.00
N VAL A 231 -10.36 -18.74 14.08
CA VAL A 231 -9.16 -18.68 13.22
C VAL A 231 -8.14 -19.76 13.58
N VAL A 232 -7.82 -19.96 14.86
CA VAL A 232 -6.71 -20.83 15.29
C VAL A 232 -6.93 -22.30 14.88
N PRO A 233 -8.12 -22.93 15.11
CA PRO A 233 -8.36 -24.31 14.67
C PRO A 233 -8.31 -24.49 13.15
N ARG A 234 -8.55 -23.42 12.38
CA ARG A 234 -8.60 -23.43 10.91
C ARG A 234 -7.31 -22.89 10.28
N ALA A 235 -6.27 -22.64 11.07
CA ALA A 235 -5.01 -22.04 10.63
C ALA A 235 -4.41 -22.68 9.35
N PRO A 236 -4.33 -24.02 9.21
CA PRO A 236 -3.78 -24.63 8.00
C PRO A 236 -4.63 -24.36 6.75
N HIS A 237 -5.95 -24.32 6.88
CA HIS A 237 -6.88 -24.05 5.78
C HIS A 237 -6.83 -22.59 5.36
N ILE A 238 -6.82 -21.67 6.32
CA ILE A 238 -6.68 -20.23 6.08
C ILE A 238 -5.34 -19.92 5.40
N ALA A 239 -4.25 -20.51 5.90
CA ALA A 239 -2.92 -20.34 5.31
C ALA A 239 -2.85 -20.85 3.86
N ARG A 240 -3.48 -22.01 3.60
CA ARG A 240 -3.60 -22.54 2.25
C ARG A 240 -4.42 -21.62 1.35
N ALA A 241 -5.60 -21.19 1.80
CA ALA A 241 -6.49 -20.33 1.03
C ALA A 241 -5.82 -19.01 0.64
N LEU A 242 -5.09 -18.36 1.56
CA LEU A 242 -4.36 -17.12 1.27
C LEU A 242 -3.17 -17.33 0.31
N ALA A 243 -2.43 -18.43 0.47
CA ALA A 243 -1.34 -18.76 -0.45
C ALA A 243 -1.84 -19.08 -1.86
N ASP A 244 -2.92 -19.84 -1.97
CA ASP A 244 -3.56 -20.17 -3.24
C ASP A 244 -4.11 -18.88 -3.90
N ALA A 245 -4.73 -17.96 -3.14
CA ALA A 245 -5.18 -16.65 -3.63
C ALA A 245 -4.05 -15.76 -4.15
N ILE A 246 -2.89 -15.75 -3.49
CA ILE A 246 -1.68 -15.07 -4.00
C ILE A 246 -1.18 -15.73 -5.28
N GLY A 247 -1.21 -17.07 -5.35
CA GLY A 247 -0.86 -17.81 -6.56
C GLY A 247 -1.74 -17.40 -7.74
N ASP A 248 -3.05 -17.37 -7.53
CA ASP A 248 -4.01 -16.95 -8.55
C ASP A 248 -3.78 -15.48 -8.95
N TRP A 249 -3.56 -14.59 -7.98
CA TRP A 249 -3.26 -13.18 -8.27
C TRP A 249 -1.97 -13.00 -9.07
N CYS A 250 -0.95 -13.82 -8.82
CA CYS A 250 0.28 -13.81 -9.62
C CYS A 250 -0.01 -14.22 -11.08
N LEU A 251 -0.94 -15.14 -11.31
CA LEU A 251 -1.32 -15.57 -12.66
C LEU A 251 -2.11 -14.50 -13.41
N ASP A 252 -2.99 -13.81 -12.70
CA ASP A 252 -3.84 -12.73 -13.21
C ASP A 252 -3.97 -11.61 -12.16
N PRO A 253 -3.18 -10.54 -12.28
CA PRO A 253 -3.25 -9.42 -11.34
C PRO A 253 -4.53 -8.59 -11.44
N GLY A 254 -5.46 -8.92 -12.35
CA GLY A 254 -6.77 -8.26 -12.48
C GLY A 254 -6.77 -7.00 -13.35
N PHE A 255 -6.07 -7.03 -14.49
CA PHE A 255 -6.10 -5.95 -15.47
C PHE A 255 -7.28 -6.10 -16.44
N GLN A 256 -8.49 -5.73 -16.02
CA GLN A 256 -9.58 -5.45 -16.94
C GLN A 256 -10.19 -4.08 -16.63
#